data_AF-A0A495JUL1-F1
#
_entry.id   AF-A0A495JUL1-F1
#
_cell.length_a   1.000
_cell.length_b   1.000
_cell.length_c   1.000
_cell.angle_alpha   90.00
_cell.angle_beta   90.00
_cell.angle_gamma   90.00
#
_symmetry.space_group_name_H-M   'P 1'
#
loop_
_entity.id
_entity.type
_entity.pdbx_description
1 polymer ?
#
loop_
_entity_poly.entity_id
_entity_poly.type
_entity_poly.pdbx_seq_one_letter_code
_entity_poly.pdbx_strand_id
1 'polypeptide(L)'
;MLTLVELAMVAQAAEDYAACWYGPQPAAVFSRWDCERYVSEGYLKHLHHRYNLDELMAAVGAHLDANPNILTAGRVSAAELVARETERHKRAEAVLDQALIAFRAGRRAEGLRLIDAAEVEAPLMRDYDRLRARVNATKS
;
A
#
# COMPACT_ATOMS: atom_id res chain seq x y z
N MET A 1 -3.84 -10.64 -12.09
CA MET A 1 -3.59 -10.85 -10.64
C MET A 1 -2.64 -9.76 -10.18
N LEU A 2 -3.01 -9.06 -9.10
CA LEU A 2 -2.18 -8.00 -8.52
C LEU A 2 -0.87 -8.59 -7.97
N THR A 3 0.20 -7.83 -8.06
CA THR A 3 1.49 -8.13 -7.42
C THR A 3 1.39 -7.88 -5.91
N LEU A 4 2.39 -8.35 -5.14
CA LEU A 4 2.46 -8.11 -3.70
C LEU A 4 2.48 -6.62 -3.33
N VAL A 5 3.17 -5.80 -4.14
CA VAL A 5 3.23 -4.34 -3.94
C VAL A 5 1.86 -3.72 -4.19
N GLU A 6 1.20 -4.09 -5.29
CA GLU A 6 -0.14 -3.56 -5.61
C GLU A 6 -1.19 -4.01 -4.57
N LEU A 7 -1.06 -5.22 -4.00
CA LEU A 7 -1.88 -5.65 -2.87
C LEU A 7 -1.61 -4.84 -1.59
N ALA A 8 -0.35 -4.46 -1.34
CA ALA A 8 -0.01 -3.57 -0.23
C ALA A 8 -0.62 -2.17 -0.43
N MET A 9 -0.64 -1.65 -1.67
CA MET A 9 -1.32 -0.39 -1.99
C MET A 9 -2.82 -0.47 -1.74
N VAL A 10 -3.46 -1.59 -2.12
CA VAL A 10 -4.87 -1.86 -1.81
C VAL A 10 -5.12 -1.85 -0.31
N ALA A 11 -4.28 -2.55 0.47
CA ALA A 11 -4.41 -2.60 1.92
C ALA A 11 -4.28 -1.20 2.54
N GLN A 12 -3.26 -0.43 2.16
CA GLN A 12 -3.05 0.94 2.65
C GLN A 12 -4.26 1.83 2.32
N ALA A 13 -4.73 1.82 1.08
CA ALA A 13 -5.87 2.63 0.66
C ALA A 13 -7.16 2.24 1.40
N ALA A 14 -7.40 0.94 1.61
CA ALA A 14 -8.56 0.45 2.37
C ALA A 14 -8.48 0.88 3.85
N GLU A 15 -7.35 0.64 4.51
CA GLU A 15 -7.13 1.01 5.93
C GLU A 15 -7.31 2.50 6.20
N ASP A 16 -6.94 3.34 5.24
CA ASP A 16 -6.88 4.79 5.39
C ASP A 16 -8.19 5.47 4.96
N TYR A 17 -8.90 4.92 3.97
CA TYR A 17 -10.02 5.63 3.34
C TYR A 17 -11.36 4.89 3.33
N ALA A 18 -11.41 3.58 3.57
CA ALA A 18 -12.67 2.82 3.48
C ALA A 18 -13.75 3.35 4.44
N ALA A 19 -13.37 3.64 5.69
CA ALA A 19 -14.29 4.20 6.69
C ALA A 19 -14.80 5.61 6.36
N CYS A 20 -14.18 6.35 5.43
CA CYS A 20 -14.73 7.63 4.95
C CYS A 20 -16.05 7.44 4.18
N TRP A 21 -16.24 6.24 3.62
CA TRP A 21 -17.34 5.89 2.73
C TRP A 21 -18.29 4.86 3.35
N TYR A 22 -18.18 4.60 4.67
CA TYR A 22 -18.97 3.62 5.40
C TYR A 22 -19.39 4.16 6.78
N GLY A 23 -20.67 4.01 7.20
CA GLY A 23 -21.13 4.53 8.50
C GLY A 23 -22.59 4.21 8.89
N PRO A 24 -22.98 4.44 10.17
CA PRO A 24 -24.26 4.00 10.73
C PRO A 24 -25.45 4.95 10.40
N GLN A 25 -26.63 4.36 10.23
CA GLN A 25 -27.91 4.99 9.89
C GLN A 25 -28.48 5.89 11.03
N PRO A 26 -29.25 6.96 10.74
CA PRO A 26 -30.40 6.98 9.82
C PRO A 26 -30.16 7.59 8.43
N ALA A 27 -28.93 8.00 8.11
CA ALA A 27 -28.56 8.63 6.83
C ALA A 27 -27.49 7.80 6.10
N ALA A 28 -27.83 6.58 5.66
CA ALA A 28 -26.96 5.81 4.78
C ALA A 28 -26.81 6.53 3.44
N VAL A 29 -25.62 7.10 3.18
CA VAL A 29 -25.32 7.65 1.84
C VAL A 29 -24.52 6.64 1.01
N PHE A 30 -23.72 5.75 1.63
CA PHE A 30 -22.84 4.83 0.91
C PHE A 30 -22.78 3.43 1.54
N SER A 31 -22.89 2.43 0.68
CA SER A 31 -22.83 1.00 0.98
C SER A 31 -21.39 0.47 0.98
N ARG A 32 -21.22 -0.80 1.36
CA ARG A 32 -19.95 -1.51 1.21
C ARG A 32 -19.42 -1.45 -0.24
N TRP A 33 -20.31 -1.63 -1.21
CA TRP A 33 -19.96 -1.56 -2.63
C TRP A 33 -19.49 -0.16 -3.03
N ASP A 34 -20.14 0.89 -2.52
CA ASP A 34 -19.71 2.27 -2.77
C ASP A 34 -18.32 2.53 -2.18
N CYS A 35 -18.05 2.02 -0.99
CA CYS A 35 -16.72 2.08 -0.38
C CYS A 35 -15.66 1.42 -1.27
N GLU A 36 -15.89 0.18 -1.73
CA GLU A 36 -14.98 -0.51 -2.65
C GLU A 36 -14.72 0.32 -3.90
N ARG A 37 -15.79 0.85 -4.51
CA ARG A 37 -15.71 1.69 -5.70
C ARG A 37 -14.90 2.96 -5.48
N TYR A 38 -15.21 3.75 -4.46
CA TYR A 38 -14.55 5.04 -4.22
C TYR A 38 -13.09 4.88 -3.79
N VAL A 39 -12.78 3.80 -3.06
CA VAL A 39 -11.38 3.46 -2.74
C VAL A 39 -10.61 3.16 -4.04
N SER A 40 -11.17 2.31 -4.91
CA SER A 40 -10.55 1.95 -6.18
C SER A 40 -10.42 3.13 -7.15
N GLU A 41 -11.50 3.85 -7.43
CA GLU A 41 -11.52 4.97 -8.39
C GLU A 41 -10.68 6.17 -7.94
N GLY A 42 -10.62 6.42 -6.63
CA GLY A 42 -9.91 7.57 -6.06
C GLY A 42 -8.43 7.27 -5.79
N TYR A 43 -8.18 6.37 -4.85
CA TYR A 43 -6.85 6.17 -4.26
C TYR A 43 -6.00 5.14 -5.02
N LEU A 44 -6.63 4.29 -5.83
CA LEU A 44 -5.96 3.30 -6.67
C LEU A 44 -6.02 3.64 -8.17
N LYS A 45 -6.45 4.85 -8.52
CA LYS A 45 -6.60 5.32 -9.92
C LYS A 45 -5.35 5.06 -10.78
N HIS A 46 -4.17 5.21 -10.20
CA HIS A 46 -2.91 5.00 -10.92
C HIS A 46 -2.73 3.54 -11.37
N LEU A 47 -3.44 2.56 -10.79
CA LEU A 47 -3.43 1.15 -11.22
C LEU A 47 -4.39 0.86 -12.39
N HIS A 48 -5.27 1.80 -12.75
CA HIS A 48 -6.28 1.60 -13.79
C HIS A 48 -5.69 1.40 -15.21
N HIS A 49 -4.43 1.78 -15.42
CA HIS A 49 -3.75 1.53 -16.69
C HIS A 49 -3.44 0.04 -16.91
N ARG A 50 -3.45 -0.76 -15.84
CA ARG A 50 -3.04 -2.16 -15.83
C ARG A 50 -4.15 -3.11 -15.42
N TYR A 51 -5.05 -2.69 -14.55
CA TYR A 51 -6.18 -3.48 -14.06
C TYR A 51 -7.48 -2.75 -14.32
N ASN A 52 -8.54 -3.51 -14.60
CA ASN A 52 -9.89 -2.93 -14.70
C ASN A 52 -10.43 -2.59 -13.29
N LEU A 53 -11.50 -1.79 -13.25
CA LEU A 53 -12.08 -1.34 -11.98
C LEU A 53 -12.62 -2.52 -11.16
N ASP A 54 -13.25 -3.50 -11.79
CA ASP A 54 -13.85 -4.66 -11.10
C ASP A 54 -12.77 -5.49 -10.37
N GLU A 55 -11.60 -5.67 -10.98
CA GLU A 55 -10.46 -6.36 -10.36
C GLU A 55 -9.93 -5.61 -9.13
N LEU A 56 -9.85 -4.28 -9.19
CA LEU A 56 -9.42 -3.46 -8.06
C LEU A 56 -10.47 -3.44 -6.95
N MET A 57 -11.76 -3.36 -7.30
CA MET A 57 -12.86 -3.44 -6.34
C MET A 57 -12.88 -4.81 -5.65
N ALA A 58 -12.69 -5.90 -6.40
CA ALA A 58 -12.60 -7.24 -5.84
C ALA A 58 -11.42 -7.38 -4.87
N ALA A 59 -10.27 -6.78 -5.17
CA ALA A 59 -9.12 -6.77 -4.26
C ALA A 59 -9.39 -5.96 -2.98
N VAL A 60 -10.03 -4.78 -3.08
CA VAL A 60 -10.45 -3.99 -1.91
C VAL A 60 -11.46 -4.77 -1.08
N GLY A 61 -12.46 -5.37 -1.71
CA GLY A 61 -13.47 -6.20 -1.06
C GLY A 61 -12.85 -7.37 -0.31
N ALA A 62 -11.95 -8.13 -0.95
CA ALA A 62 -11.24 -9.22 -0.31
C ALA A 62 -10.41 -8.78 0.91
N HIS A 63 -9.75 -7.61 0.83
CA HIS A 63 -9.00 -7.07 1.96
C HIS A 63 -9.92 -6.68 3.13
N LEU A 64 -11.04 -6.02 2.83
CA LEU A 64 -12.00 -5.60 3.84
C LEU A 64 -12.78 -6.79 4.44
N ASP A 65 -12.99 -7.87 3.70
CA ASP A 65 -13.56 -9.12 4.22
C ASP A 65 -12.61 -9.82 5.20
N ALA A 66 -11.31 -9.79 4.91
CA ALA A 66 -10.29 -10.26 5.84
C ALA A 66 -10.12 -9.34 7.07
N ASN A 67 -10.50 -8.06 6.95
CA ASN A 67 -10.30 -7.03 7.97
C ASN A 67 -11.59 -6.22 8.24
N PRO A 68 -12.67 -6.86 8.73
CA PRO A 68 -13.99 -6.22 8.83
C PRO A 68 -14.01 -5.00 9.77
N ASN A 69 -13.09 -4.96 10.73
CA ASN A 69 -12.98 -3.86 11.70
C ASN A 69 -12.63 -2.50 11.07
N ILE A 70 -12.03 -2.48 9.87
CA ILE A 70 -11.67 -1.24 9.17
C ILE A 70 -12.89 -0.35 8.96
N LEU A 71 -14.01 -0.95 8.57
CA LEU A 71 -15.24 -0.23 8.28
C LEU A 71 -15.89 0.39 9.53
N THR A 72 -15.72 -0.25 10.69
CA THR A 72 -16.30 0.19 11.96
C THR A 72 -15.36 1.03 12.82
N ALA A 73 -14.08 1.16 12.44
CA ALA A 73 -13.09 1.93 13.17
C ALA A 73 -13.33 3.45 13.14
N GLY A 74 -14.22 3.92 12.27
CA GLY A 74 -14.51 5.33 12.07
C GLY A 74 -13.52 6.01 11.12
N ARG A 75 -13.87 7.23 10.70
CA ARG A 75 -13.08 8.00 9.74
C ARG A 75 -11.72 8.37 10.33
N VAL A 76 -10.65 8.10 9.59
CA VAL A 76 -9.29 8.52 9.91
C VAL A 76 -9.13 10.02 9.64
N SER A 77 -8.61 10.76 10.61
CA SER A 77 -8.34 12.20 10.46
C SER A 77 -7.12 12.45 9.57
N ALA A 78 -7.01 13.66 9.02
CA ALA A 78 -5.84 14.04 8.21
C ALA A 78 -4.52 13.93 8.98
N ALA A 79 -4.51 14.25 10.28
CA ALA A 79 -3.31 14.13 11.12
C ALA A 79 -2.91 12.65 11.32
N GLU A 80 -3.89 11.77 11.51
CA GLU A 80 -3.64 10.33 11.63
C GLU A 80 -3.16 9.71 10.32
N LEU A 81 -3.69 10.15 9.17
CA LEU A 81 -3.18 9.72 7.86
C LEU A 81 -1.70 10.06 7.69
N VAL A 82 -1.31 11.30 8.02
CA VAL A 82 0.10 11.72 7.98
C VAL A 82 0.96 10.91 8.94
N ALA A 83 0.45 10.63 10.15
CA ALA A 83 1.16 9.83 11.14
C ALA A 83 1.37 8.38 10.67
N ARG A 84 0.33 7.76 10.09
CA ARG A 84 0.40 6.42 9.51
C ARG A 84 1.41 6.35 8.38
N GLU A 85 1.35 7.29 7.44
CA GLU A 85 2.30 7.35 6.32
C GLU A 85 3.73 7.52 6.81
N THR A 86 3.94 8.42 7.77
CA THR A 86 5.25 8.62 8.41
C THR A 86 5.77 7.33 9.04
N GLU A 87 4.89 6.55 9.68
CA GLU A 87 5.26 5.29 10.31
C GLU A 87 5.57 4.19 9.28
N ARG A 88 4.81 4.11 8.17
CA ARG A 88 5.12 3.23 7.03
C ARG A 88 6.50 3.57 6.46
N HIS A 89 6.79 4.86 6.25
CA HIS A 89 8.09 5.33 5.78
C HIS A 89 9.24 4.96 6.71
N LYS A 90 9.08 5.13 8.03
CA LYS A 90 10.10 4.74 9.01
C LYS A 90 10.42 3.25 8.95
N ARG A 91 9.39 2.39 8.85
CA ARG A 91 9.60 0.95 8.71
C ARG A 91 10.33 0.61 7.42
N ALA A 92 9.93 1.20 6.31
CA ALA A 92 10.59 0.99 5.02
C ALA A 92 12.06 1.47 5.04
N GLU A 93 12.38 2.62 5.64
CA GLU A 93 13.77 3.08 5.82
C GLU A 93 14.59 2.11 6.67
N ALA A 94 14.04 1.61 7.78
CA ALA A 94 14.74 0.62 8.61
C ALA A 94 15.08 -0.66 7.83
N VAL A 95 14.21 -1.10 6.92
CA VAL A 95 14.48 -2.24 6.02
C VAL A 95 15.55 -1.89 4.99
N LEU A 96 15.56 -0.65 4.47
CA LEU A 96 16.58 -0.21 3.51
C LEU A 96 17.97 -0.05 4.14
N ASP A 97 18.04 0.34 5.41
CA ASP A 97 19.29 0.34 6.17
C ASP A 97 19.86 -1.09 6.29
N GLN A 98 19.01 -2.08 6.53
CA GLN A 98 19.41 -3.49 6.49
C GLN A 98 19.87 -3.92 5.10
N ALA A 99 19.21 -3.45 4.03
CA ALA A 99 19.62 -3.72 2.66
C ALA A 99 21.03 -3.17 2.39
N LEU A 100 21.33 -1.95 2.86
CA LEU A 100 22.65 -1.34 2.74
C LEU A 100 23.72 -2.15 3.49
N ILE A 101 23.42 -2.64 4.70
CA ILE A 101 24.32 -3.53 5.44
C ILE A 101 24.58 -4.82 4.66
N ALA A 102 23.55 -5.43 4.08
CA ALA A 102 23.70 -6.64 3.26
C ALA A 102 24.57 -6.40 2.02
N PHE A 103 24.41 -5.27 1.32
CA PHE A 103 25.26 -4.91 0.19
C PHE A 103 26.72 -4.70 0.58
N ARG A 104 26.99 -4.00 1.69
CA ARG A 104 28.34 -3.80 2.22
C ARG A 104 29.02 -5.13 2.59
N ALA A 105 28.25 -6.12 3.01
CA ALA A 105 28.73 -7.46 3.33
C ALA A 105 28.81 -8.40 2.10
N GLY A 106 28.59 -7.90 0.88
CA GLY A 106 28.61 -8.70 -0.35
C GLY A 106 27.38 -9.60 -0.54
N ARG A 107 26.39 -9.55 0.36
CA ARG A 107 25.16 -10.35 0.33
C ARG A 107 24.11 -9.70 -0.56
N ARG A 108 24.40 -9.67 -1.85
CA ARG A 108 23.62 -8.91 -2.84
C ARG A 108 22.17 -9.39 -2.99
N ALA A 109 21.94 -10.70 -3.05
CA ALA A 109 20.60 -11.26 -3.21
C ALA A 109 19.69 -10.90 -2.02
N GLU A 110 20.27 -10.93 -0.81
CA GLU A 110 19.58 -10.52 0.41
C GLU A 110 19.26 -9.02 0.38
N GLY A 111 20.21 -8.17 -0.04
CA GLY A 111 19.96 -6.73 -0.16
C GLY A 111 18.84 -6.40 -1.16
N LEU A 112 18.75 -7.09 -2.29
CA LEU A 112 17.63 -6.92 -3.23
C LEU A 112 16.29 -7.37 -2.62
N ARG A 113 16.26 -8.52 -1.93
CA ARG A 113 15.06 -9.00 -1.24
C ARG A 113 14.58 -8.00 -0.18
N LEU A 114 15.50 -7.32 0.51
CA LEU A 114 15.18 -6.28 1.47
C LEU A 114 14.64 -5.01 0.79
N ILE A 115 15.13 -4.64 -0.39
CA ILE A 115 14.51 -3.57 -1.20
C ILE A 115 13.06 -3.94 -1.56
N ASP A 116 12.80 -5.17 -1.97
CA ASP A 116 11.44 -5.65 -2.27
C ASP A 116 10.53 -5.60 -1.03
N ALA A 117 11.06 -5.96 0.14
CA ALA A 117 10.32 -5.88 1.40
C ALA A 117 10.01 -4.42 1.80
N ALA A 118 10.94 -3.49 1.60
CA ALA A 118 10.71 -2.07 1.88
C ALA A 118 9.64 -1.47 0.96
N GLU A 119 9.60 -1.89 -0.31
CA GLU A 119 8.55 -1.48 -1.25
C GLU A 119 7.17 -1.96 -0.79
N VAL A 120 7.05 -3.17 -0.24
CA VAL A 120 5.78 -3.65 0.32
C VAL A 120 5.36 -2.82 1.54
N GLU A 121 6.29 -2.40 2.40
CA GLU A 121 5.98 -1.55 3.57
C GLU A 121 5.48 -0.16 3.18
N ALA A 122 6.11 0.46 2.18
CA ALA A 122 5.75 1.79 1.70
C ALA A 122 5.92 1.91 0.16
N PRO A 123 4.94 1.42 -0.62
CA PRO A 123 5.00 1.35 -2.08
C PRO A 123 5.22 2.69 -2.76
N LEU A 124 4.65 3.75 -2.19
CA LEU A 124 4.65 5.09 -2.76
C LEU A 124 5.77 6.00 -2.23
N MET A 125 6.60 5.51 -1.29
CA MET A 125 7.64 6.34 -0.66
C MET A 125 8.71 6.81 -1.65
N ARG A 126 9.12 5.94 -2.59
CA ARG A 126 10.22 6.21 -3.53
C ARG A 126 10.11 5.38 -4.80
N ASP A 127 10.93 5.73 -5.78
CA ASP A 127 11.14 4.93 -6.98
C ASP A 127 12.08 3.75 -6.68
N TYR A 128 11.49 2.62 -6.26
CA TYR A 128 12.22 1.40 -5.93
C TYR A 128 12.85 0.74 -7.16
N ASP A 129 12.23 0.86 -8.34
CA ASP A 129 12.80 0.33 -9.58
C ASP A 129 14.09 1.04 -9.94
N ARG A 130 14.13 2.37 -9.81
CA ARG A 130 15.38 3.13 -9.95
C ARG A 130 16.41 2.74 -8.90
N LEU A 131 16.00 2.44 -7.67
CA LEU A 131 16.91 1.96 -6.63
C LEU A 131 17.53 0.60 -7.00
N ARG A 132 16.70 -0.37 -7.42
CA ARG A 132 17.15 -1.68 -7.92
C ARG A 132 18.10 -1.53 -9.10
N ALA A 133 17.75 -0.67 -10.07
CA ALA A 133 18.57 -0.42 -11.25
C ALA A 133 19.96 0.11 -10.88
N ARG A 134 20.05 1.07 -9.95
CA ARG A 134 21.35 1.58 -9.45
C ARG A 134 22.20 0.50 -8.82
N VAL A 135 21.61 -0.34 -7.97
CA VAL A 135 22.29 -1.47 -7.33
C VAL A 135 22.73 -2.54 -8.35
N ASN A 136 21.97 -2.74 -9.44
CA ASN A 136 22.34 -3.60 -10.56
C ASN A 136 23.49 -3.01 -11.40
N ALA A 137 23.51 -1.69 -11.59
CA ALA A 137 24.51 -0.99 -12.39
C ALA A 137 25.89 -0.88 -11.71
N THR A 138 25.99 -1.03 -10.39
CA THR A 138 27.28 -0.96 -9.65
C THR A 138 28.17 -2.20 -9.87
N LYS A 139 27.90 -2.99 -10.92
CA LYS A 139 28.63 -4.19 -11.32
C LYS A 139 29.50 -4.00 -12.58
N SER A 140 29.64 -2.77 -13.07
CA SER A 140 30.55 -2.43 -14.18
C SER A 140 31.88 -1.92 -13.65
#